data_AF-A0A7C0YFJ7-F1
#
_entry.id   AF-A0A7C0YFJ7-F1
#
_cell.length_a   1.000
_cell.length_b   1.000
_cell.length_c   1.000
_cell.angle_alpha   90.00
_cell.angle_beta   90.00
_cell.angle_gamma   90.00
#
_symmetry.space_group_name_H-M   'P 1'
#
loop_
_entity.id
_entity.type
_entity.pdbx_description
1 polymer ?
#
loop_
_entity_poly.entity_id
_entity_poly.type
_entity_poly.pdbx_seq_one_letter_code
_entity_poly.pdbx_strand_id
1 'polypeptide(L)' 'MDVITTHINADFDAVASMVAAKKIYPEAVLVFSGSQERSVRDFLSTSPVTVEFKRVREIDLEKVSRLILVDVNK' A
#
# COMPACT_ATOMS: atom_id res chain seq x y z
N MET A 1 3.78 -9.52 11.62
CA MET A 1 4.00 -8.87 10.31
C MET A 1 3.35 -7.50 10.33
N ASP A 2 4.06 -6.50 9.82
CA ASP A 2 3.54 -5.14 9.72
C ASP A 2 3.04 -4.89 8.30
N VAL A 3 1.85 -4.32 8.19
CA VAL A 3 1.20 -4.03 6.91
C VAL A 3 0.93 -2.54 6.81
N ILE A 4 1.33 -1.92 5.70
CA ILE A 4 0.97 -0.55 5.35
C ILE A 4 -0.14 -0.61 4.31
N THR A 5 -1.22 0.11 4.55
CA THR A 5 -2.35 0.25 3.61
C THR A 5 -2.98 1.63 3.70
N THR A 6 -3.85 1.94 2.75
CA THR A 6 -4.61 3.19 2.64
C THR A 6 -6.09 2.89 2.37
N HIS A 7 -6.88 3.91 2.03
CA HIS A 7 -8.29 3.80 1.64
C HIS A 7 -8.46 3.06 0.31
N ILE A 8 -9.70 2.65 0.03
CA ILE A 8 -10.08 2.10 -1.28
C ILE A 8 -10.07 3.20 -2.34
N ASN A 9 -9.88 2.83 -3.60
CA ASN A 9 -9.68 3.79 -4.69
C ASN A 9 -8.49 4.71 -4.43
N ALA A 10 -7.35 4.10 -4.05
CA ALA A 10 -6.12 4.83 -3.74
C ALA A 10 -5.68 5.72 -4.90
N ASP A 11 -5.41 6.98 -4.59
CA ASP A 11 -4.88 7.98 -5.51
C ASP A 11 -3.34 8.10 -5.38
N PHE A 12 -2.75 9.13 -5.98
CA PHE A 12 -1.30 9.33 -5.91
C PHE A 12 -0.82 9.75 -4.52
N ASP A 13 -1.61 10.47 -3.72
CA ASP A 13 -1.20 10.90 -2.38
C ASP A 13 -1.16 9.69 -1.44
N ALA A 14 -2.16 8.83 -1.55
CA ALA A 14 -2.21 7.54 -0.87
C ALA A 14 -0.98 6.67 -1.20
N VAL A 15 -0.64 6.52 -2.49
CA VAL A 15 0.53 5.73 -2.92
C VAL A 15 1.84 6.36 -2.46
N ALA A 16 2.00 7.68 -2.58
CA ALA A 16 3.20 8.38 -2.12
C ALA A 16 3.38 8.24 -0.60
N SER A 17 2.30 8.38 0.16
CA SER A 17 2.25 8.18 1.61
C SER A 17 2.61 6.75 2.00
N MET A 18 2.13 5.74 1.27
CA MET A 18 2.52 4.35 1.47
C MET A 18 4.03 4.16 1.26
N VAL A 19 4.60 4.70 0.19
CA VAL A 19 6.03 4.64 -0.10
C VAL A 19 6.85 5.36 0.98
N ALA A 20 6.39 6.51 1.46
CA ALA A 20 7.03 7.23 2.55
C ALA A 20 7.01 6.42 3.85
N ALA A 21 5.87 5.83 4.21
CA ALA A 21 5.75 4.94 5.36
C ALA A 21 6.66 3.71 5.24
N LYS A 22 6.82 3.13 4.05
CA LYS A 22 7.76 2.02 3.81
C LYS A 22 9.22 2.41 4.06
N LYS A 23 9.61 3.66 3.81
CA LYS A 23 10.95 4.16 4.16
C LYS A 23 11.15 4.27 5.68
N ILE A 24 10.10 4.62 6.43
CA ILE A 24 10.12 4.70 7.91
C ILE A 24 10.05 3.29 8.53
N TYR A 25 9.32 2.38 7.89
CA TYR A 25 9.11 1.00 8.31
C TYR A 25 9.60 0.02 7.22
N PRO A 26 10.92 -0.17 7.06
CA PRO A 26 11.50 -0.94 5.95
C PRO A 26 11.02 -2.38 5.85
N GLU A 27 10.65 -3.00 6.97
CA GLU A 27 10.18 -4.39 7.02
C GLU A 27 8.67 -4.55 6.77
N ALA A 28 7.91 -3.45 6.75
CA ALA A 28 6.47 -3.50 6.56
C ALA A 28 6.11 -3.81 5.10
N VAL A 29 5.04 -4.56 4.88
CA VAL A 29 4.58 -4.94 3.54
C VAL A 29 3.53 -3.93 3.06
N LEU A 30 3.70 -3.45 1.83
CA LEU A 30 2.71 -2.58 1.19
C LEU A 30 1.58 -3.43 0.62
N VAL A 31 0.36 -3.11 1.03
CA VAL A 31 -0.84 -3.84 0.60
C VAL A 31 -1.91 -2.83 0.24
N PHE A 32 -2.50 -2.97 -0.94
CA PHE A 32 -3.70 -2.21 -1.28
C PHE A 32 -4.93 -2.84 -0.63
N SER A 33 -5.73 -2.05 0.08
CA SER A 33 -7.01 -2.47 0.68
C SER A 33 -8.14 -2.67 -0.35
N GLY A 34 -7.93 -2.25 -1.60
CA GLY A 34 -8.92 -2.33 -2.67
C GLY A 34 -8.36 -1.90 -4.02
N SER A 35 -9.22 -1.33 -4.86
CA SER A 35 -8.83 -0.78 -6.16
C SER A 35 -7.95 0.47 -5.99
N GLN A 36 -7.13 0.74 -6.99
CA GLN A 36 -6.49 2.03 -7.22
C GLN A 36 -7.31 2.81 -8.25
N GLU A 37 -7.18 4.14 -8.22
CA GLU A 37 -7.61 4.96 -9.35
C GLU A 37 -6.96 4.50 -10.65
N ARG A 38 -7.64 4.72 -11.78
CA ARG A 38 -7.17 4.26 -13.08
C ARG A 38 -5.80 4.87 -13.44
N SER A 39 -5.64 6.17 -13.24
CA SER A 39 -4.39 6.91 -13.48
C SER A 39 -3.21 6.31 -12.70
N VAL A 40 -3.42 6.00 -11.43
CA VAL A 40 -2.42 5.38 -10.55
C VAL A 40 -2.10 3.96 -11.00
N ARG A 41 -3.11 3.17 -11.35
CA ARG A 41 -2.90 1.81 -11.87
C ARG A 41 -2.09 1.81 -13.16
N ASP A 42 -2.46 2.67 -14.10
CA ASP A 42 -1.78 2.82 -15.38
C ASP A 42 -0.32 3.26 -15.16
N PHE A 43 -0.08 4.21 -14.24
CA PHE A 43 1.27 4.61 -13.82
C PHE A 43 2.05 3.44 -13.22
N LEU A 44 1.53 2.74 -12.22
CA LEU A 44 2.24 1.64 -11.56
C LEU A 44 2.55 0.47 -12.51
N SER A 45 1.71 0.23 -13.52
CA SER A 45 1.95 -0.81 -14.54
C SER A 45 3.10 -0.49 -15.52
N THR A 46 3.46 0.79 -15.65
CA THR A 46 4.44 1.28 -16.64
C THR A 46 5.66 1.94 -16.00
N SER A 47 5.57 2.27 -14.71
CA SER A 47 6.57 3.04 -13.99
C SER A 47 7.81 2.22 -13.66
N PRO A 48 9.02 2.80 -13.76
CA PRO A 48 10.27 2.16 -13.33
C PRO A 48 10.40 2.04 -11.79
N VAL A 49 9.41 2.52 -11.03
CA VAL A 49 9.42 2.49 -9.57
C VAL A 49 9.31 1.04 -9.09
N THR A 50 10.40 0.52 -8.51
CA THR A 50 10.55 -0.86 -8.02
C THR A 50 9.86 -1.11 -6.66
N VAL A 51 8.73 -0.47 -6.42
CA VAL A 51 7.98 -0.66 -5.17
C VAL A 51 7.01 -1.82 -5.38
N GLU A 52 7.23 -2.91 -4.66
CA GLU A 52 6.37 -4.09 -4.72
C GLU A 52 5.16 -3.93 -3.79
N PHE A 53 3.97 -3.97 -4.38
CA PHE A 53 2.70 -3.98 -3.67
C PHE A 53 2.11 -5.39 -3.73
N LYS A 54 1.70 -5.94 -2.58
CA LYS A 54 0.99 -7.22 -2.51
C LYS A 54 -0.52 -7.02 -2.53
N ARG A 55 -1.25 -8.03 -3.01
CA ARG A 55 -2.71 -8.08 -2.84
C ARG A 55 -3.04 -8.64 -1.47
N VAL A 56 -4.19 -8.24 -0.90
CA VAL A 56 -4.68 -8.76 0.40
C VAL A 56 -4.73 -10.29 0.43
N ARG A 57 -5.06 -10.94 -0.68
CA ARG A 57 -5.13 -12.42 -0.77
C ARG A 57 -3.78 -13.12 -0.61
N GLU A 58 -2.68 -12.38 -0.75
CA GLU A 58 -1.30 -12.88 -0.61
C GLU A 58 -0.78 -12.70 0.84
N ILE A 59 -1.63 -12.14 1.72
CA ILE A 59 -1.32 -11.83 3.11
C ILE A 59 -2.05 -12.80 4.02
N ASP A 60 -1.27 -13.50 4.86
CA ASP A 60 -1.80 -14.25 5.98
C ASP A 60 -2.19 -13.28 7.10
N LEU A 61 -3.50 -13.02 7.23
CA LEU A 61 -4.03 -12.03 8.17
C LEU A 61 -3.78 -12.42 9.64
N GLU A 62 -3.67 -13.71 9.96
CA GLU A 62 -3.39 -14.17 11.33
C GLU A 62 -1.97 -13.80 11.77
N LYS A 63 -1.06 -13.56 10.82
CA LYS A 63 0.31 -13.14 11.10
C LYS A 63 0.48 -11.63 11.20
N VAL A 64 -0.57 -10.84 10.95
CA VAL A 64 -0.51 -9.38 11.04
C VAL A 64 -0.48 -8.96 12.51
N SER A 65 0.58 -8.26 12.91
CA SER A 65 0.80 -7.75 14.27
C SER A 65 0.53 -6.25 14.40
N ARG A 66 0.67 -5.51 13.30
CA ARG A 66 0.47 -4.07 13.24
C ARG A 66 -0.05 -3.67 11.87
N LEU A 67 -1.09 -2.83 11.86
CA LEU A 67 -1.62 -2.18 10.68
C LEU A 67 -1.25 -0.69 10.72
N ILE A 68 -0.57 -0.21 9.68
CA ILE A 68 -0.18 1.18 9.50
C ILE A 68 -1.09 1.75 8.43
N LEU A 69 -1.97 2.66 8.83
CA LEU A 69 -2.91 3.34 7.94
C LEU A 69 -2.32 4.69 7.53
N VAL A 70 -2.36 4.99 6.24
CA VAL A 70 -1.94 6.28 5.68
C VAL A 70 -3.05 6.88 4.81
N ASP A 71 -3.11 8.21 4.78
CA ASP A 71 -4.06 8.98 3.97
C ASP A 71 -5.54 8.58 4.15
N VAL A 72 -5.89 8.07 5.33
CA VAL A 72 -7.23 7.61 5.63
C VAL A 72 -7.59 8.00 7.05
N ASN A 73 -8.84 8.39 7.25
CA ASN A 73 -9.42 8.66 8.56
C ASN A 73 -10.41 7.57 8.95
N LYS A 74 -10.83 7.63 10.21
CA LYS A 74 -11.71 6.65 10.84
C LYS A 74 -13.15 6.73 10.31
#